data_AF-A0A0B7MC59-F1
#
_entry.id   AF-A0A0B7MC59-F1
#
_cell.length_a   1.000
_cell.length_b   1.000
_cell.length_c   1.000
_cell.angle_alpha   90.00
_cell.angle_beta   90.00
_cell.angle_gamma   90.00
#
_symmetry.space_group_name_H-M   'P 1'
#
loop_
_entity.id
_entity.type
_entity.pdbx_description
1 polymer ?
#
loop_
_entity_poly.entity_id
_entity_poly.type
_entity_poly.pdbx_seq_one_letter_code
_entity_poly.pdbx_strand_id
1 'polypeptide(L)' 'MKKEKKTKSTTVRVDVSTSVLRWALSRSENIDTINRRLPKIREWLSGESKPTMRQLEDLARRTYYPPRLLLSF' A
#
# COMPACT_ATOMS: atom_id res chain seq x y z
N MET A 1 -19.59 -2.57 -26.86
CA MET A 1 -18.91 -3.40 -25.85
C MET A 1 -18.98 -2.70 -24.49
N LYS A 2 -19.09 -3.46 -23.40
CA LYS A 2 -19.53 -3.04 -22.06
C LYS A 2 -18.68 -1.93 -21.43
N LYS A 3 -19.43 -1.05 -20.75
CA LYS A 3 -19.06 -0.03 -19.75
C LYS A 3 -17.85 -0.44 -18.89
N GLU A 4 -16.99 0.52 -18.59
CA GLU A 4 -16.52 0.71 -17.21
C GLU A 4 -16.14 2.18 -17.01
N LYS A 5 -17.04 2.87 -16.32
CA LYS A 5 -16.86 4.26 -15.92
C LYS A 5 -15.60 4.31 -15.06
N LYS A 6 -14.62 5.10 -15.48
CA LYS A 6 -13.44 5.47 -14.68
C LYS A 6 -13.96 6.21 -13.44
N THR A 7 -14.36 5.46 -12.42
CA THR A 7 -14.89 5.96 -11.16
C THR A 7 -13.89 6.95 -10.60
N LYS A 8 -14.32 8.20 -10.37
CA LYS A 8 -13.58 9.17 -9.57
C LYS A 8 -13.21 8.47 -8.27
N SER A 9 -11.94 8.12 -8.11
CA SER A 9 -11.46 7.49 -6.89
C SER A 9 -11.44 8.53 -5.80
N THR A 10 -12.49 8.55 -4.99
CA THR A 10 -12.48 9.20 -3.67
C THR A 10 -11.24 8.70 -2.95
N THR A 11 -10.33 9.61 -2.62
CA THR A 11 -9.03 9.30 -2.01
C THR A 11 -9.24 8.86 -0.56
N VAL A 12 -9.62 7.59 -0.36
CA VAL A 12 -9.77 7.02 0.98
C VAL A 12 -8.38 6.81 1.57
N ARG A 13 -8.08 7.54 2.65
CA ARG A 13 -6.87 7.35 3.45
C ARG A 13 -7.17 6.29 4.50
N VAL A 14 -6.28 5.32 4.62
CA VAL A 14 -6.42 4.20 5.55
C VAL A 14 -5.37 4.39 6.64
N ASP A 15 -5.82 4.27 7.89
CA ASP A 15 -4.92 4.19 9.03
C ASP A 15 -4.30 2.79 9.04
N VAL A 16 -3.00 2.70 8.76
CA VAL A 16 -2.28 1.44 8.72
C VAL A 16 -1.16 1.50 9.74
N SER A 17 -1.12 0.48 10.60
CA SER A 17 -0.08 0.34 11.60
C SER A 17 1.30 0.25 10.95
N THR A 18 2.27 0.95 11.54
CA THR A 18 3.68 0.91 11.13
C THR A 18 4.25 -0.50 11.15
N SER A 19 3.73 -1.39 12.01
CA SER A 19 4.09 -2.81 12.04
C SER A 19 3.72 -3.54 10.75
N VAL A 20 2.56 -3.23 10.15
CA VAL A 20 2.10 -3.84 8.89
C VAL A 20 2.96 -3.35 7.71
N LEU A 21 3.30 -2.06 7.71
CA LEU A 21 4.21 -1.49 6.70
C LEU A 21 5.61 -2.12 6.80
N ARG A 22 6.14 -2.28 8.01
CA ARG A 22 7.43 -2.95 8.25
C ARG A 22 7.40 -4.42 7.83
N TRP A 23 6.31 -5.12 8.14
CA TRP A 23 6.12 -6.51 7.71
C TRP A 23 6.11 -6.63 6.18
N ALA A 24 5.37 -5.75 5.49
CA ALA A 24 5.32 -5.74 4.03
C ALA A 24 6.69 -5.45 3.41
N LEU A 25 7.46 -4.54 3.99
CA LEU A 25 8.83 -4.24 3.55
C LEU A 25 9.79 -5.40 3.81
N SER A 26 9.74 -6.03 4.98
CA SER A 26 10.56 -7.20 5.32
C SER A 26 10.32 -8.40 4.38
N ARG A 27 9.15 -8.44 3.76
CA ARG A 27 8.73 -9.51 2.85
C ARG A 27 8.91 -9.15 1.38
N SER A 28 9.16 -7.88 1.09
CA SER A 28 9.50 -7.44 -0.24
C SER A 28 10.96 -7.71 -0.52
N GLU A 29 11.23 -8.49 -1.56
CA GLU A 29 12.58 -8.70 -2.05
C GLU A 29 13.18 -7.45 -2.72
N ASN A 30 12.37 -6.39 -2.94
CA ASN A 30 12.75 -5.20 -3.70
C ASN A 30 12.32 -3.91 -2.98
N ILE A 31 12.87 -3.70 -1.78
CA ILE A 31 12.64 -2.50 -0.96
C ILE A 31 13.02 -1.23 -1.73
N ASP A 32 14.10 -1.25 -2.51
CA ASP A 32 14.52 -0.11 -3.35
C ASP A 32 13.46 0.28 -4.40
N THR A 33 12.81 -0.72 -5.00
CA THR A 33 11.73 -0.49 -5.97
C THR A 33 10.50 0.09 -5.28
N ILE A 34 10.17 -0.39 -4.08
CA ILE A 34 9.11 0.17 -3.25
C ILE A 34 9.42 1.62 -2.91
N ASN A 35 10.63 1.92 -2.45
CA ASN A 35 11.02 3.26 -2.03
C ASN A 35 11.02 4.26 -3.21
N ARG A 36 11.43 3.82 -4.41
CA ARG A 36 11.35 4.63 -5.64
C ARG A 36 9.92 4.94 -6.07
N ARG A 37 9.00 3.97 -5.94
CA ARG A 37 7.60 4.11 -6.39
C ARG A 37 6.70 4.75 -5.35
N LEU A 38 7.01 4.52 -4.08
CA LEU A 38 6.29 4.99 -2.90
C LEU A 38 7.29 5.73 -2.01
N PRO A 39 7.75 6.93 -2.42
CA PRO A 39 8.71 7.70 -1.63
C PRO A 39 8.15 8.08 -0.25
N LYS A 40 6.82 8.14 -0.14
CA LYS A 40 6.10 8.39 1.12
C LYS A 40 6.07 7.22 2.09
N ILE A 41 6.61 6.05 1.73
CA ILE A 41 6.68 4.89 2.63
C ILE A 41 7.40 5.24 3.93
N ARG A 42 8.42 6.10 3.87
CA ARG A 42 9.14 6.62 5.04
C ARG A 42 8.26 7.48 5.95
N GLU A 43 7.47 8.38 5.36
CA GLU A 43 6.51 9.21 6.10
C GLU A 43 5.44 8.36 6.79
N TRP A 44 5.00 7.26 6.13
CA TRP A 44 4.03 6.34 6.71
C TRP A 44 4.62 5.53 7.86
N LEU A 45 5.88 5.10 7.74
CA LEU A 45 6.60 4.41 8.81
C LEU A 45 6.85 5.31 10.03
N SER A 46 6.92 6.62 9.83
CA SER A 46 7.03 7.61 10.90
C SER A 46 5.66 8.07 11.44
N GLY A 47 4.55 7.66 10.81
CA GLY A 47 3.19 8.11 11.16
C GLY A 47 2.86 9.55 10.76
N GLU A 48 3.75 10.20 10.00
CA GLU A 48 3.62 11.61 9.58
C GLU A 48 2.58 11.78 8.46
N SER A 49 2.30 10.70 7.72
CA SER A 49 1.38 10.69 6.61
C SER A 49 0.64 9.36 6.53
N LYS A 50 -0.62 9.39 6.10
CA LYS A 50 -1.45 8.18 5.97
C LYS A 50 -1.49 7.71 4.52
N PRO A 51 -1.21 6.43 4.24
CA PRO A 51 -1.34 5.88 2.90
C PRO A 51 -2.79 5.95 2.40
N THR A 52 -2.96 6.02 1.09
CA THR A 52 -4.26 5.84 0.46
C THR A 52 -4.51 4.36 0.16
N MET A 53 -5.77 3.96 0.08
CA MET A 53 -6.14 2.58 -0.25
C MET A 53 -5.48 2.09 -1.55
N ARG A 54 -5.44 2.94 -2.58
CA ARG A 54 -4.76 2.64 -3.86
C ARG A 54 -3.27 2.41 -3.71
N GLN A 55 -2.61 3.15 -2.82
CA GLN A 55 -1.18 2.98 -2.58
C GLN A 55 -0.89 1.71 -1.80
N LEU A 56 -1.78 1.33 -0.88
CA LEU A 56 -1.75 0.02 -0.20
C LEU A 56 -1.96 -1.13 -1.18
N GLU A 57 -2.90 -1.00 -2.12
CA GLU A 57 -3.09 -1.99 -3.17
C GLU A 57 -1.86 -2.15 -4.06
N ASP A 58 -1.20 -1.04 -4.43
CA ASP A 58 0.04 -1.06 -5.23
C ASP A 58 1.20 -1.71 -4.47
N LEU A 59 1.28 -1.47 -3.15
CA LEU A 59 2.22 -2.12 -2.24
C LEU A 59 1.96 -3.64 -2.15
N ALA A 60 0.70 -4.05 -1.92
CA ALA A 60 0.29 -5.46 -1.79
C ALA A 60 0.54 -6.26 -3.08
N ARG A 61 0.22 -5.67 -4.24
CA ARG A 61 0.50 -6.28 -5.56
C ARG A 61 1.98 -6.57 -5.77
N ARG A 62 2.86 -5.71 -5.24
CA ARG A 62 4.33 -5.84 -5.41
C ARG A 62 5.00 -6.73 -4.39
N THR A 63 4.38 -6.91 -3.24
CA THR A 63 4.80 -7.91 -2.25
C THR A 63 4.30 -9.32 -2.59
N TYR A 64 3.70 -9.50 -3.79
CA TYR A 64 3.14 -10.77 -4.27
C TYR A 64 2.18 -11.42 -3.25
N TYR A 65 1.51 -10.61 -2.43
CA TYR A 65 0.59 -11.11 -1.43
C TYR A 65 -0.85 -10.70 -1.76
N PRO A 66 -1.78 -11.67 -1.84
CA PRO A 66 -3.18 -11.34 -2.08
C PRO A 66 -3.69 -10.47 -0.92
N PRO A 67 -4.41 -9.37 -1.21
CA PRO A 67 -4.90 -8.44 -0.19
C PRO A 67 -5.76 -9.12 0.91
N ARG A 68 -6.28 -10.32 0.63
CA ARG A 68 -7.03 -11.17 1.56
C ARG A 68 -6.26 -11.54 2.84
N LEU A 69 -4.93 -11.55 2.82
CA LEU A 69 -4.08 -11.94 3.97
C LEU A 69 -3.71 -10.77 4.89
N LEU A 70 -3.99 -9.52 4.50
CA LEU A 70 -3.68 -8.33 5.30
C LEU A 70 -4.76 -8.00 6.36
N LEU A 71 -5.91 -8.67 6.33
CA LEU A 71 -7.02 -8.47 7.28
C LEU A 71 -6.99 -9.43 8.47
N SER A 72 -5.93 -10.23 8.62
CA SER A 72 -5.79 -11.23 9.69
C SER A 72 -4.76 -10.88 10.77
N PHE A 73 -4.21 -9.67 10.77
CA PHE A 73 -3.27 -9.20 11.80
C PHE A 73 -3.68 -7.83 12.34
#